data_AF-A0A147EDB6-F1
#
_entry.id   AF-A0A147EDB6-F1
#
_cell.length_a   1.000
_cell.length_b   1.000
_cell.length_c   1.000
_cell.angle_alpha   90.00
_cell.angle_beta   90.00
_cell.angle_gamma   90.00
#
_symmetry.space_group_name_H-M   'P 1'
#
loop_
_entity.id
_entity.type
_entity.pdbx_description
1 polymer ?
#
loop_
_entity_poly.entity_id
_entity_poly.type
_entity_poly.pdbx_seq_one_letter_code
_entity_poly.pdbx_strand_id
1 'polypeptide(L)'
;MTDKKSLVKVAGILGAAALTFSLASCSGGQSVADACNIANSTVNEATGDLQSVLSDAMSGEGDLSAAFDPITEALEEAQAEVTNEEVSSALATFTDELSAMSGTLEGYEIPDTSSIDPSDPAAMDKLEQMQAEAEEMTTKLQEQSTSLTEAGQKLQDLCSAG
;
A
#
# COMPACT_ATOMS: atom_id res chain seq x y z
N MET A 1 22.07 -45.91 -30.83
CA MET A 1 22.02 -44.53 -31.34
C MET A 1 20.69 -44.40 -32.05
N THR A 2 19.72 -43.79 -31.38
CA THR A 2 18.33 -43.77 -31.83
C THR A 2 17.86 -42.32 -31.86
N ASP A 3 17.52 -41.85 -33.04
CA ASP A 3 16.84 -40.58 -33.30
C ASP A 3 15.54 -40.44 -32.51
N LYS A 4 15.24 -39.20 -32.10
CA LYS A 4 13.94 -38.52 -32.29
C LYS A 4 14.01 -37.07 -31.81
N LYS A 5 14.19 -36.15 -32.77
CA LYS A 5 13.73 -34.77 -32.66
C LYS A 5 12.20 -34.77 -32.61
N SER A 6 11.61 -34.24 -31.54
CA SER A 6 10.18 -33.93 -31.43
C SER A 6 10.11 -32.58 -30.71
N LEU A 7 9.98 -31.45 -31.43
CA LEU A 7 8.71 -30.87 -31.90
C LEU A 7 7.62 -30.83 -30.81
N VAL A 8 7.76 -29.90 -29.88
CA VAL A 8 6.59 -29.23 -29.28
C VAL A 8 6.84 -27.73 -29.32
N LYS A 9 6.50 -27.14 -30.47
CA LYS A 9 6.20 -25.71 -30.57
C LYS A 9 4.85 -25.54 -29.89
N VAL A 10 4.84 -25.09 -28.63
CA VAL A 10 3.63 -24.57 -27.99
C VAL A 10 3.39 -23.18 -28.59
N ALA A 11 2.74 -23.17 -29.75
CA ALA A 11 1.90 -22.07 -30.18
C ALA A 11 0.55 -22.25 -29.47
N GLY A 12 0.12 -21.26 -28.69
CA GLY A 12 -1.08 -21.36 -27.89
C GLY A 12 -1.53 -20.00 -27.35
N ILE A 13 -1.92 -19.11 -28.27
CA ILE A 13 -2.99 -18.10 -28.16
C ILE A 13 -3.45 -17.78 -26.73
N LEU A 14 -2.99 -16.65 -26.20
CA LEU A 14 -3.71 -15.87 -25.19
C LEU A 14 -3.68 -14.39 -25.60
N GLY A 15 -4.87 -13.84 -25.86
CA GLY A 15 -5.19 -12.44 -25.63
C GLY A 15 -4.72 -11.41 -26.65
N ALA A 16 -5.31 -11.41 -27.85
CA ALA A 16 -5.35 -10.23 -28.70
C ALA A 16 -6.29 -9.16 -28.09
N ALA A 17 -5.85 -8.50 -27.02
CA ALA A 17 -6.55 -7.38 -26.38
C ALA A 17 -5.67 -6.14 -26.10
N ALA A 18 -4.39 -6.15 -26.48
CA ALA A 18 -3.45 -5.08 -26.11
C ALA A 18 -3.06 -4.10 -27.25
N LEU A 19 -3.66 -4.19 -28.45
CA LEU A 19 -3.24 -3.36 -29.60
C LEU A 19 -4.25 -2.31 -30.05
N THR A 20 -5.36 -2.11 -29.32
CA THR A 20 -6.36 -1.09 -29.67
C THR A 20 -6.24 0.22 -28.88
N PHE A 21 -5.33 0.32 -27.89
CA PHE A 21 -5.01 1.60 -27.24
C PHE A 21 -4.11 2.51 -28.07
N SER A 22 -3.56 2.04 -29.20
CA SER A 22 -2.70 2.83 -30.09
C SER A 22 -3.40 3.94 -30.88
N LEU A 23 -4.70 4.18 -30.68
CA LEU A 23 -5.46 5.20 -31.43
C LEU A 23 -6.00 6.35 -30.57
N ALA A 24 -5.71 6.39 -29.26
CA ALA A 24 -5.98 7.53 -28.39
C ALA A 24 -4.71 8.34 -28.03
N SER A 25 -3.58 8.11 -28.70
CA SER A 25 -2.31 8.84 -28.54
C SER A 25 -2.34 10.29 -29.12
N CYS A 26 -3.51 10.93 -29.22
CA CYS A 26 -3.64 12.29 -29.74
C CYS A 26 -3.58 13.39 -28.65
N SER A 27 -2.95 13.13 -27.49
CA SER A 27 -2.66 14.18 -26.49
C SER A 27 -1.40 13.90 -25.65
N GLY A 28 -0.29 13.47 -26.23
CA GLY A 28 1.07 13.70 -25.70
C GLY A 28 1.40 13.40 -24.23
N GLY A 29 0.65 12.54 -23.54
CA GLY A 29 0.88 12.16 -22.13
C GLY A 29 1.88 11.01 -21.97
N GLN A 30 2.35 10.82 -20.74
CA GLN A 30 3.22 9.70 -20.35
C GLN A 30 2.57 8.34 -20.66
N SER A 31 3.38 7.37 -21.10
CA SER A 31 2.90 6.01 -21.31
C SER A 31 2.51 5.35 -19.98
N VAL A 32 1.58 4.38 -20.00
CA VAL A 32 1.21 3.63 -18.78
C VAL A 32 2.44 2.98 -18.15
N ALA A 33 3.33 2.38 -18.97
CA ALA A 33 4.56 1.76 -18.49
C ALA A 33 5.52 2.74 -17.80
N ASP A 34 5.72 3.94 -18.35
CA ASP A 34 6.57 4.96 -17.73
C ASP A 34 5.96 5.47 -16.42
N ALA A 35 4.65 5.72 -16.39
CA ALA A 35 3.91 6.11 -15.19
C ALA A 35 4.01 5.05 -14.10
N CYS A 36 3.83 3.79 -14.47
CA CYS A 36 3.94 2.65 -13.57
C CYS A 36 5.36 2.42 -13.06
N ASN A 37 6.39 2.75 -13.83
CA ASN A 37 7.77 2.71 -13.33
C ASN A 37 8.00 3.73 -12.21
N ILE A 38 7.46 4.95 -12.33
CA ILE A 38 7.52 5.96 -11.25
C ILE A 38 6.80 5.40 -10.02
N ALA A 39 5.53 5.02 -10.16
CA ALA A 39 4.72 4.50 -9.06
C ALA A 39 5.38 3.30 -8.35
N ASN A 40 5.90 2.33 -9.12
CA ASN A 40 6.58 1.16 -8.55
C ASN A 40 7.89 1.52 -7.87
N SER A 41 8.68 2.47 -8.40
CA SER A 41 9.91 2.92 -7.75
C SER A 41 9.60 3.51 -6.38
N THR A 42 8.64 4.42 -6.33
CA THR A 42 8.19 5.08 -5.10
C THR A 42 7.66 4.08 -4.08
N VAL A 43 6.78 3.15 -4.48
CA VAL A 43 6.25 2.12 -3.56
C VAL A 43 7.37 1.24 -2.99
N ASN A 44 8.36 0.87 -3.80
CA ASN A 44 9.48 0.05 -3.34
C ASN A 44 10.39 0.82 -2.37
N GLU A 45 10.67 2.09 -2.64
CA GLU A 45 11.43 2.98 -1.75
C GLU A 45 10.69 3.17 -0.42
N ALA A 46 9.42 3.54 -0.48
CA ALA A 46 8.52 3.65 0.67
C ALA A 46 8.48 2.37 1.52
N THR A 47 8.44 1.20 0.90
CA THR A 47 8.45 -0.09 1.63
C THR A 47 9.77 -0.33 2.37
N GLY A 48 10.87 0.15 1.81
CA GLY A 48 12.18 0.14 2.47
C GLY A 48 12.19 1.05 3.70
N ASP A 49 11.68 2.27 3.54
CA ASP A 49 11.63 3.27 4.61
C ASP A 49 10.66 2.84 5.73
N LEU A 50 9.49 2.29 5.37
CA LEU A 50 8.50 1.79 6.32
C LEU A 50 9.10 0.81 7.34
N GLN A 51 9.98 -0.10 6.90
CA GLN A 51 10.63 -1.06 7.80
C GLN A 51 11.56 -0.37 8.81
N SER A 52 12.27 0.68 8.37
CA SER A 52 13.10 1.48 9.25
C SER A 52 12.23 2.20 10.27
N VAL A 53 11.18 2.88 9.82
CA VAL A 53 10.35 3.69 10.72
C VAL A 53 9.53 2.84 11.68
N LEU A 54 9.02 1.66 11.25
CA LEU A 54 8.38 0.72 12.16
C LEU A 54 9.32 0.24 13.26
N SER A 55 10.60 0.02 12.92
CA SER A 55 11.60 -0.41 13.91
C SER A 55 11.85 0.68 14.96
N ASP A 56 11.87 1.95 14.54
CA ASP A 56 12.02 3.09 15.42
C ASP A 56 10.76 3.29 16.29
N ALA A 57 9.56 3.26 15.69
CA ALA A 57 8.30 3.37 16.42
C ALA A 57 8.12 2.26 17.48
N MET A 58 8.50 1.02 17.14
CA MET A 58 8.47 -0.11 18.08
C MET A 58 9.46 0.01 19.25
N SER A 59 10.50 0.86 19.12
CA SER A 59 11.43 1.14 20.23
C SER A 59 10.83 2.05 21.31
N GLY A 60 9.60 2.54 21.10
CA GLY A 60 8.92 3.47 22.00
C GLY A 60 9.28 4.93 21.76
N GLU A 61 10.10 5.20 20.74
CA GLU A 61 10.40 6.55 20.25
C GLU A 61 9.57 6.82 19.00
N GLY A 62 8.39 7.42 19.15
CA GLY A 62 7.64 8.02 18.04
C GLY A 62 6.14 7.73 18.02
N ASP A 63 5.46 8.53 17.21
CA ASP A 63 4.06 8.35 16.85
C ASP A 63 4.00 7.41 15.62
N LEU A 64 3.23 6.33 15.72
CA LEU A 64 3.12 5.35 14.65
C LEU A 64 2.43 5.94 13.40
N SER A 65 1.61 6.99 13.55
CA SER A 65 0.97 7.68 12.42
C SER A 65 1.98 8.53 11.64
N ALA A 66 2.84 9.27 12.35
CA ALA A 66 3.93 10.05 11.74
C ALA A 66 4.92 9.19 10.93
N ALA A 67 4.92 7.86 11.16
CA ALA A 67 5.72 6.94 10.38
C ALA A 67 5.29 6.83 8.90
N PHE A 68 4.02 7.14 8.62
CA PHE A 68 3.45 7.05 7.29
C PHE A 68 3.51 8.38 6.52
N ASP A 69 3.78 9.49 7.19
CA ASP A 69 3.93 10.81 6.56
C ASP A 69 4.94 10.82 5.41
N PRO A 70 6.21 10.37 5.58
CA PRO A 70 7.19 10.41 4.49
C PRO A 70 6.78 9.52 3.31
N ILE A 71 6.05 8.44 3.58
CA ILE A 71 5.56 7.54 2.53
C ILE A 71 4.43 8.20 1.75
N THR A 72 3.49 8.83 2.46
CA THR A 72 2.36 9.51 1.86
C THR A 72 2.84 10.69 1.01
N GLU A 73 3.77 11.48 1.52
CA GLU A 73 4.41 12.58 0.78
C GLU A 73 5.12 12.08 -0.49
N ALA A 74 5.91 11.00 -0.40
CA ALA A 74 6.56 10.42 -1.57
C ALA A 74 5.55 9.92 -2.63
N LEU A 75 4.44 9.34 -2.20
CA LEU A 75 3.37 8.87 -3.10
C LEU A 75 2.60 10.04 -3.74
N GLU A 76 2.34 11.11 -3.00
CA GLU A 76 1.74 12.35 -3.53
C GLU A 76 2.65 13.03 -4.56
N GLU A 77 3.96 13.08 -4.29
CA GLU A 77 4.95 13.57 -5.26
C GLU A 77 4.96 12.72 -6.53
N ALA A 78 4.99 11.38 -6.38
CA ALA A 78 4.91 10.46 -7.52
C ALA A 78 3.61 10.64 -8.31
N GLN A 79 2.48 10.83 -7.62
CA GLN A 79 1.20 11.12 -8.26
C GLN A 79 1.25 12.41 -9.08
N ALA A 80 1.91 13.46 -8.57
CA ALA A 80 2.08 14.72 -9.28
C ALA A 80 2.99 14.59 -10.53
N GLU A 81 3.95 13.68 -10.52
CA GLU A 81 4.80 13.37 -11.68
C GLU A 81 4.11 12.50 -12.73
N VAL A 82 3.14 11.67 -12.31
CA VAL A 82 2.40 10.78 -13.20
C VAL A 82 1.35 11.57 -13.99
N THR A 83 1.60 11.76 -15.28
CA THR A 83 0.67 12.45 -16.20
C THR A 83 -0.34 11.52 -16.88
N ASN A 84 -0.18 10.21 -16.71
CA ASN A 84 -1.16 9.23 -17.17
C ASN A 84 -2.35 9.20 -16.20
N GLU A 85 -3.55 9.58 -16.66
CA GLU A 85 -4.72 9.72 -15.80
C GLU A 85 -5.13 8.41 -15.10
N GLU A 86 -5.02 7.27 -15.78
CA GLU A 86 -5.40 5.97 -15.21
C GLU A 86 -4.46 5.56 -14.07
N VAL A 87 -3.15 5.68 -14.29
CA VAL A 87 -2.15 5.38 -13.26
C VAL A 87 -2.17 6.40 -12.13
N SER A 88 -2.31 7.70 -12.46
CA SER A 88 -2.41 8.77 -11.45
C SER A 88 -3.63 8.56 -10.55
N SER A 89 -4.80 8.22 -11.11
CA SER A 89 -6.01 7.96 -10.33
C SER A 89 -5.89 6.71 -9.45
N ALA A 90 -5.24 5.64 -9.94
CA ALA A 90 -5.01 4.45 -9.15
C ALA A 90 -4.02 4.69 -8.00
N LEU A 91 -2.94 5.44 -8.28
CA LEU A 91 -1.96 5.85 -7.27
C LEU A 91 -2.58 6.80 -6.23
N ALA A 92 -3.44 7.72 -6.65
CA ALA A 92 -4.21 8.59 -5.75
C ALA A 92 -5.06 7.78 -4.78
N THR A 93 -5.83 6.81 -5.31
CA THR A 93 -6.67 5.92 -4.48
C THR A 93 -5.81 5.15 -3.46
N PHE A 94 -4.67 4.63 -3.88
CA PHE A 94 -3.74 3.94 -2.98
C PHE A 94 -3.20 4.87 -1.88
N THR A 95 -2.84 6.10 -2.25
CA THR A 95 -2.34 7.13 -1.33
C THR A 95 -3.41 7.56 -0.33
N ASP A 96 -4.65 7.74 -0.78
CA ASP A 96 -5.80 8.06 0.07
C ASP A 96 -6.07 6.96 1.12
N GLU A 97 -6.03 5.68 0.71
CA GLU A 97 -6.21 4.55 1.64
C GLU A 97 -5.06 4.45 2.65
N LEU A 98 -3.83 4.74 2.22
CA LEU A 98 -2.69 4.80 3.13
C LEU A 98 -2.81 5.95 4.14
N SER A 99 -3.20 7.14 3.67
CA SER A 99 -3.43 8.31 4.50
C SER A 99 -4.57 8.06 5.50
N ALA A 100 -5.66 7.42 5.06
CA ALA A 100 -6.74 7.01 5.94
C ALA A 100 -6.25 6.03 7.02
N MET A 101 -5.37 5.09 6.68
CA MET A 101 -4.76 4.18 7.65
C MET A 101 -3.90 4.91 8.68
N SER A 102 -3.08 5.88 8.23
CA SER A 102 -2.32 6.75 9.14
C SER A 102 -3.26 7.52 10.08
N GLY A 103 -4.33 8.11 9.56
CA GLY A 103 -5.31 8.84 10.35
C GLY A 103 -6.06 7.98 11.39
N THR A 104 -6.23 6.68 11.14
CA THR A 104 -6.77 5.74 12.15
C THR A 104 -5.80 5.53 13.32
N LEU A 105 -4.49 5.61 13.04
CA LEU A 105 -3.42 5.43 14.02
C LEU A 105 -3.07 6.73 14.75
N GLU A 106 -3.53 7.88 14.25
CA GLU A 106 -3.27 9.19 14.86
C GLU A 106 -3.79 9.21 16.31
N GLY A 107 -2.90 9.55 17.24
CA GLY A 107 -3.22 9.59 18.67
C GLY A 107 -3.35 8.22 19.33
N TYR A 108 -3.08 7.12 18.63
CA TYR A 108 -2.95 5.81 19.26
C TYR A 108 -1.60 5.67 19.95
N GLU A 109 -1.60 5.70 21.27
CA GLU A 109 -0.42 5.38 22.06
C GLU A 109 -0.42 3.89 22.39
N ILE A 110 0.68 3.19 22.09
CA ILE A 110 0.86 1.81 22.56
C ILE A 110 0.93 1.86 24.09
N PRO A 111 -0.04 1.26 24.81
CA PRO A 111 -0.10 1.41 26.25
C PRO A 111 1.08 0.69 26.92
N ASP A 112 1.76 1.39 27.83
CA ASP A 112 2.74 0.78 28.71
C ASP A 112 2.03 -0.07 29.77
N THR A 113 2.01 -1.39 29.52
CA THR A 113 1.39 -2.37 30.41
C THR A 113 2.31 -2.82 31.55
N SER A 114 3.56 -2.36 31.59
CA SER A 114 4.55 -2.81 32.58
C SER A 114 4.27 -2.34 34.01
N SER A 115 3.40 -1.32 34.17
CA SER A 115 3.08 -0.68 35.45
C SER A 115 1.66 -0.94 35.96
N ILE A 116 0.88 -1.80 35.28
CA ILE A 116 -0.50 -2.09 35.67
C ILE A 116 -0.55 -3.01 36.89
N ASP A 117 -1.20 -2.57 37.96
CA ASP A 117 -1.52 -3.37 39.14
C ASP A 117 -2.90 -4.05 38.96
N PRO A 118 -2.98 -5.38 38.77
CA PRO A 118 -4.25 -6.09 38.57
C PRO A 118 -5.12 -6.16 39.83
N SER A 119 -4.62 -5.69 40.98
CA SER A 119 -5.39 -5.60 42.22
C SER A 119 -6.04 -4.23 42.44
N ASP A 120 -5.71 -3.23 41.62
CA ASP A 120 -6.34 -1.90 41.63
C ASP A 120 -7.57 -1.89 40.69
N PRO A 121 -8.79 -1.68 41.21
CA PRO A 121 -10.01 -1.57 40.40
C PRO A 121 -9.93 -0.50 39.31
N ALA A 122 -9.26 0.62 39.56
CA ALA A 122 -9.13 1.70 38.56
C ALA A 122 -8.18 1.29 37.41
N ALA A 123 -7.17 0.48 37.70
CA ALA A 123 -6.29 -0.08 36.68
C ALA A 123 -7.03 -1.10 35.81
N MET A 124 -7.91 -1.91 36.41
CA MET A 124 -8.75 -2.87 35.69
C MET A 124 -9.75 -2.17 34.74
N ASP A 125 -10.43 -1.12 35.21
CA ASP A 125 -11.34 -0.32 34.37
C ASP A 125 -10.61 0.31 33.17
N LYS A 126 -9.39 0.83 33.40
CA LYS A 126 -8.55 1.37 32.31
C LYS A 126 -8.16 0.27 31.31
N LEU A 127 -7.88 -0.93 31.80
CA LEU A 127 -7.50 -2.07 30.96
C LEU A 127 -8.65 -2.57 30.10
N GLU A 128 -9.88 -2.54 30.62
CA GLU A 128 -11.09 -2.82 29.84
C GLU A 128 -11.33 -1.77 28.75
N GLN A 129 -11.15 -0.48 29.06
CA GLN A 129 -11.22 0.58 28.04
C GLN A 129 -10.16 0.40 26.95
N MET A 130 -8.91 0.13 27.33
CA MET A 130 -7.83 -0.10 26.37
C MET A 130 -8.11 -1.33 25.50
N GLN A 131 -8.71 -2.40 26.04
CA GLN A 131 -9.13 -3.55 25.23
C GLN A 131 -10.21 -3.16 24.22
N ALA A 132 -11.22 -2.38 24.64
CA ALA A 132 -12.29 -1.93 23.74
C ALA A 132 -11.75 -1.03 22.62
N GLU A 133 -10.86 -0.08 22.93
CA GLU A 133 -10.20 0.77 21.93
C GLU A 133 -9.33 -0.05 20.98
N ALA A 134 -8.57 -1.03 21.49
CA ALA A 134 -7.76 -1.91 20.67
C ALA A 134 -8.62 -2.80 19.72
N GLU A 135 -9.78 -3.27 20.18
CA GLU A 135 -10.73 -4.03 19.34
C GLU A 135 -11.34 -3.16 18.23
N GLU A 136 -11.74 -1.93 18.55
CA GLU A 136 -12.24 -0.97 17.56
C GLU A 136 -11.15 -0.64 16.53
N MET A 137 -9.94 -0.36 17.00
CA MET A 137 -8.80 -0.08 16.13
C MET A 137 -8.44 -1.25 15.23
N THR A 138 -8.42 -2.46 15.78
CA THR A 138 -8.16 -3.69 15.01
C THR A 138 -9.18 -3.85 13.88
N THR A 139 -10.45 -3.52 14.14
CA THR A 139 -11.51 -3.57 13.12
C THR A 139 -11.26 -2.55 12.01
N LYS A 140 -11.00 -1.29 12.37
CA LYS A 140 -10.69 -0.23 11.38
C LYS A 140 -9.45 -0.56 10.55
N LEU A 141 -8.38 -1.04 11.19
CA LEU A 141 -7.15 -1.46 10.52
C LEU A 141 -7.38 -2.66 9.59
N GLN A 142 -8.26 -3.61 9.93
CA GLN A 142 -8.61 -4.72 9.04
C GLN A 142 -9.38 -4.24 7.80
N GLU A 143 -10.35 -3.33 7.98
CA GLU A 143 -11.09 -2.73 6.88
C GLU A 143 -10.14 -1.95 5.95
N GLN A 144 -9.28 -1.10 6.52
CA GLN A 144 -8.30 -0.32 5.76
C GLN A 144 -7.23 -1.19 5.10
N SER A 145 -6.76 -2.25 5.77
CA SER A 145 -5.84 -3.21 5.17
C SER A 145 -6.46 -3.89 3.95
N THR A 146 -7.77 -4.17 3.99
CA THR A 146 -8.50 -4.72 2.84
C THR A 146 -8.57 -3.70 1.71
N SER A 147 -9.00 -2.46 1.99
CA SER A 147 -9.08 -1.39 0.99
C SER A 147 -7.72 -1.06 0.36
N LEU A 148 -6.67 -0.96 1.17
CA LEU A 148 -5.30 -0.74 0.71
C LEU A 148 -4.81 -1.89 -0.17
N THR A 149 -5.13 -3.14 0.18
CA THR A 149 -4.82 -4.32 -0.64
C THR A 149 -5.55 -4.28 -1.99
N GLU A 150 -6.84 -3.92 -1.99
CA GLU A 150 -7.61 -3.77 -3.23
C GLU A 150 -7.09 -2.63 -4.11
N ALA A 151 -6.72 -1.49 -3.51
CA ALA A 151 -6.12 -0.37 -4.21
C ALA A 151 -4.76 -0.75 -4.82
N GLY A 152 -3.91 -1.44 -4.05
CA GLY A 152 -2.61 -1.94 -4.51
C GLY A 152 -2.75 -2.96 -5.64
N GLN A 153 -3.73 -3.86 -5.58
CA GLN A 153 -4.03 -4.81 -6.66
C GLN A 153 -4.48 -4.10 -7.93
N LYS A 154 -5.37 -3.10 -7.84
CA LYS A 154 -5.81 -2.32 -9.01
C LYS A 154 -4.63 -1.60 -9.67
N LEU A 155 -3.74 -1.00 -8.87
CA LEU A 155 -2.51 -0.38 -9.38
C LEU A 155 -1.60 -1.41 -10.06
N GLN A 156 -1.40 -2.58 -9.44
CA GLN A 156 -0.60 -3.66 -10.00
C GLN A 156 -1.18 -4.23 -11.30
N ASP A 157 -2.50 -4.42 -11.39
CA ASP A 157 -3.19 -4.90 -12.58
C ASP A 157 -3.02 -3.92 -13.74
N LEU A 158 -3.17 -2.61 -13.49
CA LEU A 158 -2.90 -1.56 -14.48
C LEU A 158 -1.43 -1.61 -14.94
N CYS A 159 -0.51 -1.74 -14.01
CA CYS A 159 0.93 -1.72 -14.30
C CYS A 159 1.47 -3.01 -14.92
N SER A 160 0.77 -4.13 -14.80
CA SER A 160 1.12 -5.38 -15.49
C SER A 160 0.47 -5.50 -16.88
N ALA A 161 -0.56 -4.70 -17.16
CA ALA A 161 -1.25 -4.65 -18.44
C ALA A 161 -0.67 -3.61 -19.42
N GLY A 162 0.01 -2.58 -18.91
CA GLY A 162 0.67 -1.51 -19.69
C GLY A 162 2.06 -1.86 -20.19
#